data_AF-A0A369NZD5-F1
#
_entry.id   AF-A0A369NZD5-F1
#
_cell.length_a   1.000
_cell.length_b   1.000
_cell.length_c   1.000
_cell.angle_alpha   90.00
_cell.angle_beta   90.00
_cell.angle_gamma   90.00
#
_symmetry.space_group_name_H-M   'P 1'
#
loop_
_entity.id
_entity.type
_entity.pdbx_description
1 polymer ?
#
loop_
_entity_poly.entity_id
_entity_poly.type
_entity_poly.pdbx_seq_one_letter_code
_entity_poly.pdbx_strand_id
1 'polypeptide(L)'
;MEDKELLEKIIAKQNLIIPAMEKTGETKDIPEKLRHAMAAAEEWADVIEKKEGRDKEARRWPVKQLAEEAHEHIALFDHETRQQIQEYCELVARLPYDDDAPLGV
;
A
#
# COMPACT_ATOMS: atom_id res chain seq x y z
N MET A 1 16.33 11.45 -3.76
CA MET A 1 16.44 11.44 -2.28
C MET A 1 15.03 11.42 -1.70
N GLU A 2 14.14 12.27 -2.22
CA GLU A 2 12.71 12.35 -1.86
C GLU A 2 11.92 11.04 -2.07
N ASP A 3 12.18 10.27 -3.13
CA ASP A 3 11.50 8.99 -3.35
C ASP A 3 11.76 7.99 -2.23
N LYS A 4 12.99 7.93 -1.71
CA LYS A 4 13.36 6.97 -0.67
C LYS A 4 12.63 7.30 0.64
N GLU A 5 12.63 8.58 1.03
CA GLU A 5 11.91 9.03 2.23
C GLU A 5 10.39 8.81 2.11
N LEU A 6 9.82 8.99 0.91
CA LEU A 6 8.41 8.71 0.66
C LEU A 6 8.11 7.21 0.77
N LEU A 7 8.97 6.35 0.20
CA LEU A 7 8.85 4.90 0.31
C LEU A 7 8.96 4.43 1.76
N GLU A 8 9.89 4.97 2.54
CA GLU A 8 10.04 4.67 3.97
C GLU A 8 8.78 5.09 4.76
N LYS A 9 8.16 6.23 4.44
CA LYS A 9 6.89 6.65 5.04
C LYS A 9 5.72 5.74 4.68
N ILE A 10 5.66 5.29 3.43
CA ILE A 10 4.63 4.34 2.95
C ILE A 10 4.77 3.01 3.69
N ILE A 11 5.99 2.47 3.81
CA ILE A 11 6.28 1.23 4.55
C ILE A 11 5.89 1.38 6.03
N ALA A 12 6.32 2.47 6.67
CA ALA A 12 5.98 2.74 8.06
C ALA A 12 4.45 2.78 8.27
N LYS A 13 3.71 3.35 7.31
CA LYS A 13 2.25 3.39 7.35
C LYS A 13 1.60 2.04 7.09
N GLN A 14 2.14 1.23 6.17
CA GLN A 14 1.71 -0.16 5.94
C GLN A 14 1.78 -0.99 7.22
N ASN A 15 2.91 -0.89 7.93
CA ASN A 15 3.12 -1.57 9.21
C ASN A 15 2.14 -1.15 10.32
N LEU A 16 1.43 -0.03 10.14
CA LEU A 16 0.35 0.40 11.04
C LEU A 16 -1.03 -0.07 10.55
N ILE A 17 -1.33 0.06 9.26
CA ILE A 17 -2.67 -0.20 8.72
C ILE A 17 -2.96 -1.70 8.55
N ILE A 18 -1.98 -2.50 8.12
CA ILE A 18 -2.16 -3.94 7.85
C ILE A 18 -2.61 -4.68 9.11
N PRO A 19 -1.91 -4.60 10.26
CA PRO A 19 -2.36 -5.27 11.48
C PRO A 19 -3.71 -4.75 12.00
N ALA A 20 -4.02 -3.46 11.80
CA ALA A 20 -5.33 -2.90 12.16
C ALA A 20 -6.46 -3.48 11.29
N MET A 21 -6.19 -3.66 9.99
CA MET A 21 -7.12 -4.28 9.06
C MET A 21 -7.27 -5.78 9.33
N GLU A 22 -6.18 -6.50 9.62
CA GLU A 22 -6.22 -7.93 9.97
C GLU A 22 -7.04 -8.17 11.24
N LYS A 23 -6.84 -7.35 12.28
CA LYS A 23 -7.66 -7.39 13.51
C LYS A 23 -9.14 -7.17 13.23
N THR A 24 -9.46 -6.33 12.24
CA THR A 24 -10.83 -6.17 11.77
C THR A 24 -11.29 -7.42 11.01
N GLY A 25 -10.42 -8.04 10.22
CA GLY A 25 -10.61 -9.34 9.55
C GLY A 25 -10.87 -10.52 10.48
N GLU A 26 -10.36 -10.49 11.71
CA GLU A 26 -10.66 -11.51 12.74
C GLU A 26 -12.10 -11.42 13.25
N THR A 27 -12.72 -10.23 13.15
CA THR A 27 -14.06 -9.96 13.69
C THR A 27 -15.12 -9.77 12.62
N LYS A 28 -14.71 -9.41 11.41
CA LYS A 28 -15.56 -9.17 10.23
C LYS A 28 -14.94 -9.84 9.02
N ASP A 29 -15.75 -10.34 8.11
CA ASP A 29 -15.23 -10.88 6.86
C ASP A 29 -14.65 -9.74 6.00
N ILE A 30 -13.33 -9.69 5.90
CA ILE A 30 -12.65 -8.80 4.96
C ILE A 30 -12.53 -9.49 3.58
N PRO A 31 -12.67 -8.75 2.48
CA PRO A 31 -12.58 -9.31 1.14
C PRO A 31 -11.23 -9.99 0.89
N GLU A 32 -11.27 -11.12 0.18
CA GLU A 32 -10.06 -11.88 -0.18
C GLU A 32 -9.07 -11.04 -0.99
N LYS A 33 -9.57 -10.18 -1.90
CA LYS A 33 -8.73 -9.25 -2.65
C LYS A 33 -7.95 -8.28 -1.75
N LEU A 34 -8.59 -7.76 -0.71
CA LEU A 34 -7.95 -6.88 0.25
C LEU A 34 -6.86 -7.64 1.04
N ARG A 35 -7.10 -8.90 1.43
CA ARG A 35 -6.08 -9.76 2.05
C ARG A 35 -4.87 -9.99 1.14
N HIS A 36 -5.11 -10.29 -0.14
CA HIS A 36 -4.04 -10.42 -1.11
C HIS A 36 -3.26 -9.12 -1.31
N ALA A 37 -3.94 -7.98 -1.33
CA ALA A 37 -3.31 -6.67 -1.45
C ALA A 37 -2.43 -6.35 -0.24
N MET A 38 -2.85 -6.71 0.98
CA MET A 38 -2.03 -6.58 2.20
C MET A 38 -0.76 -7.43 2.12
N ALA A 39 -0.89 -8.71 1.78
CA ALA A 39 0.26 -9.61 1.65
C ALA A 39 1.26 -9.12 0.59
N ALA A 40 0.76 -8.69 -0.58
CA ALA A 40 1.61 -8.14 -1.64
C ALA A 40 2.34 -6.85 -1.21
N ALA A 41 1.69 -6.03 -0.39
CA ALA A 41 2.25 -4.82 0.20
C ALA A 41 3.36 -5.10 1.23
N GLU A 42 3.22 -6.15 2.06
CA GLU A 42 4.26 -6.58 3.01
C GLU A 42 5.46 -7.18 2.28
N GLU A 43 5.23 -8.09 1.32
CA GLU A 43 6.30 -8.64 0.48
C GLU A 43 7.05 -7.53 -0.26
N TRP A 44 6.33 -6.51 -0.70
CA TRP A 44 6.93 -5.34 -1.31
C TRP A 44 7.85 -4.58 -0.35
N ALA A 45 7.40 -4.31 0.88
CA ALA A 45 8.20 -3.61 1.89
C ALA A 45 9.51 -4.36 2.15
N ASP A 46 9.45 -5.68 2.30
CA ASP A 46 10.61 -6.56 2.49
C ASP A 46 11.61 -6.47 1.31
N VAL A 47 11.10 -6.44 0.07
CA VAL A 47 11.93 -6.27 -1.13
C VAL A 47 12.59 -4.90 -1.18
N ILE A 48 11.90 -3.83 -0.80
CA ILE A 48 12.47 -2.47 -0.76
C ILE A 48 13.56 -2.37 0.31
N GLU A 49 13.35 -2.96 1.48
CA GLU A 49 14.33 -2.95 2.57
C GLU A 49 15.55 -3.83 2.29
N LYS A 50 15.36 -5.01 1.66
CA LYS A 50 16.44 -5.99 1.44
C LYS A 50 17.19 -5.86 0.12
N LYS A 51 16.60 -5.30 -0.95
CA LYS A 51 17.23 -5.21 -2.27
C LYS A 51 17.45 -3.76 -2.69
N GLU A 52 18.72 -3.35 -2.74
CA GLU A 52 19.20 -2.22 -3.54
C GLU A 52 18.68 -2.32 -5.00
N GLY A 53 17.55 -1.67 -5.26
CA GLY A 53 17.28 -0.92 -6.49
C GLY A 53 17.39 -1.58 -7.87
N ARG A 54 16.97 -2.84 -8.12
CA ARG A 54 17.06 -3.41 -9.50
C ARG A 54 15.81 -3.39 -10.39
N ASP A 55 14.59 -3.20 -9.87
CA ASP A 55 13.37 -3.20 -10.72
C ASP A 55 12.39 -2.11 -10.26
N LYS A 56 12.26 -1.00 -10.99
CA LYS A 56 11.51 0.20 -10.55
C LYS A 56 10.00 0.12 -10.78
N GLU A 57 9.55 -0.59 -11.82
CA GLU A 57 8.14 -0.59 -12.25
C GLU A 57 7.30 -1.64 -11.52
N ALA A 58 7.81 -2.86 -11.34
CA ALA A 58 7.16 -3.90 -10.54
C ALA A 58 7.01 -3.53 -9.04
N ARG A 59 7.73 -2.50 -8.58
CA ARG A 59 7.69 -2.03 -7.19
C ARG A 59 6.45 -1.19 -6.86
N ARG A 60 5.83 -0.43 -7.76
CA ARG A 60 4.84 0.59 -7.29
C ARG A 60 3.39 0.10 -7.27
N TRP A 61 3.12 -1.05 -7.89
CA TRP A 61 1.76 -1.60 -7.98
C TRP A 61 1.19 -2.15 -6.66
N PRO A 62 1.95 -2.87 -5.79
CA PRO A 62 1.38 -3.48 -4.59
C PRO A 62 0.84 -2.46 -3.58
N VAL A 63 1.56 -1.35 -3.35
CA VAL A 63 1.13 -0.26 -2.46
C VAL A 63 -0.10 0.48 -3.00
N LYS A 64 -0.19 0.61 -4.33
CA LYS A 64 -1.35 1.21 -5.00
C LYS A 64 -2.58 0.32 -4.86
N GLN A 65 -2.42 -0.97 -5.16
CA GLN A 65 -3.49 -1.94 -5.04
C GLN A 65 -4.01 -2.00 -3.60
N LEU A 66 -3.11 -2.00 -2.60
CA LEU A 66 -3.53 -1.90 -1.20
C LEU A 66 -4.31 -0.61 -0.91
N ALA A 67 -3.83 0.54 -1.39
CA ALA A 67 -4.52 1.82 -1.18
C ALA A 67 -5.92 1.83 -1.80
N GLU A 68 -6.07 1.34 -3.04
CA GLU A 68 -7.35 1.26 -3.74
C GLU A 68 -8.33 0.32 -3.03
N GLU A 69 -7.91 -0.90 -2.71
CA GLU A 69 -8.77 -1.88 -2.04
C GLU A 69 -9.12 -1.44 -0.61
N ALA A 70 -8.15 -0.87 0.13
CA ALA A 70 -8.38 -0.35 1.48
C ALA A 70 -9.35 0.82 1.48
N HIS A 71 -9.27 1.69 0.47
CA HIS A 71 -10.18 2.81 0.31
C HIS A 71 -11.58 2.35 -0.14
N GLU A 72 -11.69 1.39 -1.04
CA GLU A 72 -12.97 0.79 -1.45
C GLU A 72 -13.71 0.19 -0.24
N HIS A 73 -12.98 -0.47 0.64
CA HIS A 73 -13.52 -1.13 1.83
C HIS A 73 -13.40 -0.32 3.12
N ILE A 74 -13.10 0.99 3.02
CA ILE A 74 -12.83 1.87 4.17
C ILE A 74 -13.97 1.88 5.21
N ALA A 75 -15.21 1.68 4.77
CA ALA A 75 -16.39 1.62 5.62
C ALA A 75 -16.39 0.43 6.61
N LEU A 76 -15.60 -0.62 6.36
CA LEU A 76 -15.50 -1.78 7.26
C LEU A 76 -14.75 -1.46 8.56
N PHE A 77 -13.84 -0.48 8.50
CA PHE A 77 -12.93 -0.14 9.59
C PHE A 77 -13.49 0.92 10.53
N ASP A 78 -12.91 1.04 11.73
CA ASP A 78 -13.21 2.09 12.70
C ASP A 78 -12.62 3.45 12.28
N HIS A 79 -13.01 4.52 12.98
CA HIS A 79 -12.62 5.88 12.60
C HIS A 79 -11.10 6.11 12.58
N GLU A 80 -10.34 5.52 13.50
CA GLU A 80 -8.89 5.66 13.56
C GLU A 80 -8.26 4.98 12.35
N THR A 81 -8.61 3.72 12.11
CA THR A 81 -8.12 2.97 10.96
C THR A 81 -8.46 3.65 9.63
N ARG A 82 -9.66 4.25 9.52
CA ARG A 82 -10.05 5.03 8.32
C ARG A 82 -9.15 6.23 8.09
N GLN A 83 -8.80 6.99 9.13
CA GLN A 83 -7.85 8.10 8.99
C GLN A 83 -6.47 7.61 8.54
N GLN A 84 -6.01 6.48 9.08
CA GLN A 84 -4.74 5.89 8.67
C GLN A 84 -4.76 5.46 7.20
N ILE A 85 -5.87 4.88 6.72
CA ILE A 85 -6.07 4.51 5.31
C ILE A 85 -6.06 5.74 4.40
N GLN A 86 -6.73 6.82 4.79
CA GLN A 86 -6.76 8.06 4.00
C GLN A 86 -5.35 8.64 3.85
N GLU A 87 -4.61 8.78 4.95
CA GLU A 87 -3.24 9.29 4.92
C GLU A 87 -2.32 8.35 4.11
N TYR A 88 -2.53 7.04 4.19
CA TYR A 88 -1.83 6.08 3.35
C TYR A 88 -2.09 6.31 1.85
N CYS A 89 -3.36 6.49 1.46
CA CYS A 89 -3.74 6.77 0.08
C CYS A 89 -3.09 8.07 -0.42
N GLU A 90 -3.02 9.12 0.40
CA GLU A 90 -2.36 10.38 0.07
C GLU A 90 -0.85 10.20 -0.15
N LEU A 91 -0.18 9.41 0.70
CA LEU A 91 1.25 9.10 0.54
C LEU A 91 1.51 8.32 -0.75
N VAL A 92 0.67 7.33 -1.04
CA VAL A 92 0.78 6.50 -2.26
C VAL A 92 0.50 7.34 -3.51
N ALA A 93 -0.48 8.25 -3.49
CA ALA A 93 -0.78 9.14 -4.61
C ALA A 93 0.36 10.12 -4.94
N ARG A 94 1.25 10.38 -3.98
CA ARG A 94 2.45 11.22 -4.17
C ARG A 94 3.62 10.48 -4.77
N LEU A 95 3.56 9.15 -4.89
CA LEU A 95 4.59 8.42 -5.61
C LEU A 95 4.59 8.92 -7.06
N PRO A 96 5.74 9.34 -7.62
CA PRO A 96 5.83 9.61 -9.03
C PRO A 96 5.61 8.27 -9.73
N TYR A 97 4.41 8.06 -10.26
CA TYR A 97 4.20 7.00 -11.22
C TYR A 97 5.04 7.40 -12.42
N ASP A 98 5.87 6.48 -12.93
CA ASP A 98 6.28 6.63 -14.31
C ASP A 98 4.97 6.75 -15.06
N ASP A 99 4.82 7.87 -15.73
CA ASP A 99 3.70 8.21 -16.58
C ASP A 99 3.25 6.93 -17.30
N ASP A 100 1.95 6.78 -17.51
CA ASP A 100 1.37 5.86 -18.49
C ASP A 100 1.82 6.32 -19.90
N ALA A 101 3.14 6.53 -20.10
CA ALA A 101 3.76 6.65 -21.38
C ALA A 101 3.53 5.29 -22.01
N PRO A 102 2.64 5.21 -23.03
CA PRO A 102 2.45 3.96 -23.72
C PRO A 102 3.83 3.49 -24.16
N LEU A 103 4.22 2.29 -23.74
CA LEU A 103 5.36 1.59 -24.32
C LEU A 103 5.21 1.77 -25.83
N GLY A 104 6.10 2.59 -26.41
CA GLY A 104 5.95 3.11 -27.75
C GLY A 104 5.58 1.99 -28.72
N VAL A 105 4.54 2.26 -29.51
CA VAL A 105 4.06 1.46 -30.64
C VAL A 105 5.19 1.02 -31.58
#